data_AF-A0A672ZZN9-F1
#
_entry.id   AF-A0A672ZZN9-F1
#
_cell.length_a   1.000
_cell.length_b   1.000
_cell.length_c   1.000
_cell.angle_alpha   90.00
_cell.angle_beta   90.00
_cell.angle_gamma   90.00
#
_symmetry.space_group_name_H-M   'P 1'
#
loop_
_entity.id
_entity.type
_entity.pdbx_description
1 polymer ?
#
loop_
_entity_poly.entity_id
_entity_poly.type
_entity_poly.pdbx_seq_one_letter_code
_entity_poly.pdbx_strand_id
1 'polypeptide(L)'
;MFLALVVTPELREFLARARGGAVRLIKVRIQDEQLVLGAYREPEKSWDQDYDHFLLPLLDDQEPSYILYRLDSQNALGYEWIFISWSPDQSPVKQKMLYAATRATVKKEFGGGHVKYEIFGTVEDDVCLLGYQHHVSSCSGPAPLTLAEQELQRIKITEGRVKQVNTEISVDSKHQTIQGLAFPLLETAKRALQQLSQKRINYVQLRLDVQKETIELVHSNPTETRDLPRRVPKDTPRYHFFLYKHSHEGDYLESIVFIYSMPGYSCSIKERMLYSSCKSRLLEEVEKDYHLEVAKKLEIENGDELTEEFLYDEVHPKQHAHKQAFAKPRGPAGKRGHKRLIKGTGDTVQNS
;
A
#
# COMPACT_ATOMS: atom_id res chain seq x y z
N MET A 1 7.88 28.27 24.86
CA MET A 1 9.21 28.91 24.90
C MET A 1 10.20 27.79 25.18
N PHE A 2 10.89 27.28 24.16
CA PHE A 2 11.86 26.19 24.34
C PHE A 2 13.10 26.77 25.01
N LEU A 3 13.46 26.27 26.19
CA LEU A 3 14.69 26.66 26.87
C LEU A 3 15.87 26.05 26.10
N ALA A 4 16.40 26.77 25.12
CA ALA A 4 17.55 26.35 24.35
C ALA A 4 18.82 26.72 25.13
N LEU A 5 19.24 25.85 26.06
CA LEU A 5 20.54 26.02 26.71
C LEU A 5 21.65 25.91 25.67
N VAL A 6 22.66 26.78 25.81
CA VAL A 6 23.80 26.79 24.92
C VAL A 6 24.77 25.68 25.32
N VAL A 7 25.16 24.85 24.35
CA VAL A 7 26.23 23.86 24.52
C VAL A 7 27.57 24.59 24.51
N THR A 8 28.41 24.37 25.51
CA THR A 8 29.76 24.95 25.50
C THR A 8 30.57 24.41 24.32
N PRO A 9 31.42 25.24 23.69
CA PRO A 9 32.24 24.79 22.55
C PRO A 9 33.10 23.58 22.90
N GLU A 10 33.63 23.56 24.14
CA GLU A 10 34.40 22.44 24.69
C GLU A 10 33.61 21.13 24.70
N LEU A 11 32.35 21.16 25.15
CA LEU A 11 31.50 19.97 25.15
C LEU A 11 31.22 19.51 23.71
N ARG A 12 30.95 20.43 22.78
CA ARG A 12 30.68 20.07 21.38
C ARG A 12 31.89 19.38 20.73
N GLU A 13 33.10 19.90 20.94
CA GLU A 13 34.32 19.27 20.44
C GLU A 13 34.56 17.90 21.07
N PHE A 14 34.31 17.78 22.38
CA PHE A 14 34.43 16.51 23.10
C PHE A 14 33.44 15.45 22.59
N LEU A 15 32.18 15.81 22.38
CA LEU A 15 31.17 14.91 21.82
C LEU A 15 31.55 14.46 20.40
N ALA A 16 32.09 15.36 19.57
CA ALA A 16 32.60 15.00 18.25
C ALA A 16 33.77 14.01 18.31
N ARG A 17 34.71 14.21 19.25
CA ARG A 17 35.82 13.28 19.49
C ARG A 17 35.34 11.92 20.00
N ALA A 18 34.35 11.91 20.89
CA ALA A 18 33.81 10.70 21.48
C ALA A 18 33.18 9.76 20.44
N ARG A 19 32.55 10.30 19.39
CA ARG A 19 32.03 9.50 18.25
C ARG A 19 33.11 8.64 17.58
N GLY A 20 34.39 9.01 17.69
CA GLY A 20 35.52 8.23 17.19
C GLY A 20 35.88 6.99 18.02
N GLY A 21 35.16 6.70 19.11
CA GLY A 21 35.37 5.47 19.91
C GLY A 21 36.48 5.57 20.97
N ALA A 22 36.93 6.78 21.33
CA ALA A 22 37.94 6.96 22.37
C ALA A 22 37.38 6.94 23.81
N VAL A 23 36.06 7.11 23.98
CA VAL A 23 35.43 7.31 25.30
C VAL A 23 34.34 6.25 25.52
N ARG A 24 34.22 5.74 26.75
CA ARG A 24 33.20 4.77 27.19
C ARG A 24 31.98 5.44 27.79
N LEU A 25 32.19 6.41 28.68
CA LEU A 25 31.11 7.10 29.38
C LEU A 25 31.35 8.61 29.38
N ILE A 26 30.27 9.38 29.22
CA ILE A 26 30.26 10.84 29.31
C ILE A 26 29.11 11.27 30.21
N LYS A 27 29.40 11.96 31.31
CA LYS A 27 28.42 12.65 32.14
C LYS A 27 28.33 14.11 31.71
N VAL A 28 27.14 14.57 31.36
CA VAL A 28 26.83 15.97 31.03
C VAL A 28 25.94 16.53 32.13
N ARG A 29 26.30 17.71 32.64
CA ARG A 29 25.54 18.42 33.66
C ARG A 29 25.19 19.82 33.17
N ILE A 30 24.17 20.41 33.77
CA ILE A 30 23.75 21.78 33.52
C ILE A 30 24.32 22.65 34.64
N GLN A 31 25.19 23.58 34.29
CA GLN A 31 25.78 24.54 35.22
C GLN A 31 25.66 25.94 34.62
N ASP A 32 25.19 26.91 35.40
CA ASP A 32 25.01 28.31 34.97
C ASP A 32 24.25 28.46 33.63
N GLU A 33 23.17 27.69 33.46
CA GLU A 33 22.35 27.65 32.24
C GLU A 33 23.11 27.22 30.96
N GLN A 34 24.19 26.45 31.12
CA GLN A 34 24.96 25.90 30.01
C GLN A 34 25.16 24.39 30.19
N LEU A 35 25.25 23.67 29.07
CA LEU A 35 25.57 22.24 29.08
C LEU A 35 27.09 22.09 29.15
N VAL A 36 27.59 21.50 30.23
CA VAL A 36 29.02 21.33 30.50
C VAL A 36 29.37 19.85 30.68
N LEU A 37 30.62 19.50 30.37
CA LEU A 37 31.17 18.18 30.64
C LEU A 37 31.37 18.02 32.16
N GLY A 38 30.72 17.02 32.75
CA GLY A 38 30.86 16.70 34.16
C GLY A 38 32.02 15.74 34.42
N ALA A 39 31.95 14.56 33.81
CA ALA A 39 32.96 13.51 33.95
C ALA A 39 33.02 12.65 32.67
N TYR A 40 34.14 11.96 32.47
CA TYR A 40 34.24 10.95 31.42
C TYR A 40 35.09 9.76 31.89
N ARG A 41 34.93 8.62 31.21
CA ARG A 41 35.73 7.40 31.40
C ARG A 41 36.13 6.83 30.05
N GLU A 42 37.36 6.32 29.98
CA GLU A 42 37.86 5.59 28.82
C GLU A 42 37.49 4.11 28.93
N PRO A 43 37.39 3.37 27.81
CA PRO A 43 37.06 1.95 27.83
C PRO A 43 38.15 1.12 28.51
N GLU A 44 37.79 0.27 29.46
CA GLU A 44 38.74 -0.66 30.10
C GLU A 44 38.53 -2.10 29.61
N LYS A 45 37.28 -2.58 29.66
CA LYS A 45 36.88 -3.93 29.24
C LYS A 45 35.72 -3.87 28.26
N SER A 46 34.92 -4.95 28.21
CA SER A 46 33.69 -5.00 27.44
C SER A 46 32.64 -4.06 28.03
N TRP A 47 31.75 -3.58 27.17
CA TRP A 47 30.73 -2.60 27.55
C TRP A 47 29.82 -3.08 28.70
N ASP A 48 29.58 -4.38 28.86
CA ASP A 48 28.74 -4.94 29.92
C ASP A 48 29.46 -4.96 31.27
N GLN A 49 30.75 -5.29 31.28
CA GLN A 49 31.57 -5.33 32.50
C GLN A 49 31.92 -3.94 33.01
N ASP A 50 32.11 -2.97 32.10
CA ASP A 50 32.40 -1.57 32.43
C ASP A 50 31.15 -0.84 32.96
N TYR A 51 29.93 -1.34 32.68
CA TYR A 51 28.69 -0.57 32.81
C TYR A 51 28.41 -0.09 34.23
N ASP A 52 28.16 -1.02 35.16
CA ASP A 52 27.75 -0.68 36.54
C ASP A 52 28.87 0.03 37.30
N HIS A 53 30.11 -0.44 37.16
CA HIS A 53 31.25 0.11 37.87
C HIS A 53 31.57 1.56 37.44
N PHE A 54 31.31 1.92 36.17
CA PHE A 54 31.53 3.29 35.71
C PHE A 54 30.33 4.19 35.94
N LEU A 55 29.11 3.65 35.81
CA LEU A 55 27.89 4.44 35.81
C LEU A 55 27.38 4.73 37.23
N LEU A 56 27.24 3.71 38.07
CA LEU A 56 26.60 3.86 39.39
C LEU A 56 27.32 4.87 40.29
N PRO A 57 28.66 4.89 40.39
CA PRO A 57 29.35 5.87 41.23
C PRO A 57 29.25 7.33 40.75
N LEU A 58 28.74 7.55 39.53
CA LEU A 58 28.53 8.88 38.96
C LEU A 58 27.11 9.40 39.17
N LEU A 59 26.19 8.58 39.67
CA LEU A 59 24.84 8.99 40.01
C LEU A 59 24.84 9.73 41.35
N ASP A 60 24.02 10.77 41.43
CA ASP A 60 23.83 11.55 42.65
C ASP A 60 22.34 11.49 43.00
N ASP A 61 22.00 11.22 44.25
CA ASP A 61 20.61 11.05 44.70
C ASP A 61 19.79 12.36 44.68
N GLN A 62 20.47 13.51 44.63
CA GLN A 62 19.87 14.84 44.73
C GLN A 62 20.03 15.66 43.45
N GLU A 63 20.96 15.30 42.56
CA GLU A 63 21.22 16.04 41.31
C GLU A 63 20.94 15.24 40.03
N PRO A 64 20.05 15.72 39.13
CA PRO A 64 19.85 15.10 37.83
C PRO A 64 21.09 15.26 36.92
N SER A 65 21.29 14.32 36.00
CA SER A 65 22.35 14.42 35.00
C SER A 65 22.04 13.63 33.73
N TYR A 66 22.76 13.90 32.64
CA TYR A 66 22.71 13.06 31.45
C TYR A 66 23.97 12.21 31.36
N ILE A 67 23.80 10.95 30.98
CA ILE A 67 24.90 10.02 30.78
C ILE A 67 24.80 9.45 29.37
N LEU A 68 25.89 9.53 28.62
CA LEU A 68 26.06 8.86 27.34
C LEU A 68 27.03 7.70 27.55
N TYR A 69 26.55 6.48 27.31
CA TYR A 69 27.33 5.26 27.47
C TYR A 69 27.52 4.57 26.14
N ARG A 70 28.76 4.21 25.80
CA ARG A 70 29.10 3.59 24.52
C ARG A 70 28.99 2.07 24.59
N LEU A 71 28.22 1.49 23.68
CA LEU A 71 28.19 0.05 23.43
C LEU A 71 29.36 -0.37 22.53
N ASP A 72 29.72 -1.65 22.57
CA ASP A 72 30.72 -2.20 21.64
C ASP A 72 30.11 -2.51 20.25
N SER A 73 28.79 -2.40 20.09
CA SER A 73 28.10 -2.52 18.81
C SER A 73 28.23 -1.26 17.95
N GLN A 74 28.11 -1.43 16.63
CA GLN A 74 28.25 -0.35 15.65
C GLN A 74 27.08 -0.33 14.67
N ASN A 75 26.76 0.86 14.17
CA ASN A 75 25.82 1.10 13.08
C ASN A 75 26.52 1.82 11.91
N ALA A 76 25.76 2.22 10.88
CA ALA A 76 26.31 2.89 9.70
C ALA A 76 27.04 4.23 9.98
N LEU A 77 26.85 4.82 11.18
CA LEU A 77 27.44 6.09 11.60
C LEU A 77 28.60 5.93 12.61
N GLY A 78 28.87 4.72 13.11
CA GLY A 78 29.91 4.42 14.09
C GLY A 78 29.40 3.60 15.27
N TYR A 79 30.03 3.75 16.44
CA TYR A 79 29.58 3.07 17.67
C TYR A 79 28.18 3.49 18.09
N GLU A 80 27.42 2.54 18.61
CA GLU A 80 26.10 2.76 19.21
C GLU A 80 26.22 3.22 20.66
N TRP A 81 25.30 4.08 21.09
CA TRP A 81 25.30 4.69 22.41
C TRP A 81 23.94 4.50 23.10
N ILE A 82 23.98 4.39 24.43
CA ILE A 82 22.83 4.50 25.30
C ILE A 82 22.82 5.93 25.84
N PHE A 83 21.69 6.60 25.71
CA PHE A 83 21.46 7.90 26.33
C PHE A 83 20.59 7.72 27.58
N ILE A 84 21.14 8.06 28.73
CA ILE A 84 20.51 7.86 30.03
C ILE A 84 20.23 9.24 30.62
N SER A 85 18.97 9.47 30.96
CA SER A 85 18.50 10.67 31.63
C SER A 85 18.23 10.32 33.09
N TRP A 86 19.19 10.63 33.96
CA TRP A 86 19.08 10.44 35.40
C TRP A 86 18.35 11.63 36.04
N SER A 87 17.25 11.37 36.73
CA SER A 87 16.47 12.41 37.41
C SER A 87 15.83 11.83 38.68
N PRO A 88 16.56 11.77 39.79
CA PRO A 88 16.07 11.13 41.00
C PRO A 88 14.94 11.94 41.63
N ASP A 89 14.04 11.26 42.34
CA ASP A 89 12.82 11.88 42.84
C ASP A 89 13.08 12.96 43.90
N GLN A 90 14.19 12.82 44.64
CA GLN A 90 14.59 13.77 45.68
C GLN A 90 15.13 15.10 45.11
N SER A 91 15.47 15.15 43.82
CA SER A 91 15.97 16.39 43.20
C SER A 91 14.94 17.54 43.23
N PRO A 92 15.39 18.79 43.37
CA PRO A 92 14.53 19.97 43.27
C PRO A 92 13.74 20.01 41.96
N VAL A 93 12.44 20.32 42.04
CA VAL A 93 11.53 20.36 40.87
C VAL A 93 12.06 21.24 39.75
N LYS A 94 12.67 22.39 40.08
CA LYS A 94 13.27 23.31 39.10
C LYS A 94 14.36 22.61 38.25
N GLN A 95 15.21 21.80 38.88
CA GLN A 95 16.24 21.04 38.17
C GLN A 95 15.62 19.92 37.33
N LYS A 96 14.68 19.14 37.88
CA LYS A 96 13.98 18.08 37.12
C LYS A 96 13.32 18.62 35.86
N MET A 97 12.65 19.78 35.95
CA MET A 97 12.08 20.46 34.79
C MET A 97 13.14 20.90 33.78
N LEU A 98 14.27 21.44 34.24
CA LEU A 98 15.36 21.90 33.37
C LEU A 98 15.98 20.74 32.57
N TYR A 99 16.24 19.62 33.24
CA TYR A 99 16.76 18.40 32.59
C TYR A 99 15.69 17.70 31.73
N ALA A 100 14.41 17.71 32.11
CA ALA A 100 13.36 17.21 31.22
C ALA A 100 13.25 18.04 29.92
N ALA A 101 13.34 19.37 30.02
CA ALA A 101 13.19 20.30 28.91
C ALA A 101 14.39 20.31 27.94
N THR A 102 15.60 20.03 28.43
CA THR A 102 16.84 20.15 27.64
C THR A 102 17.32 18.83 27.05
N ARG A 103 16.65 17.71 27.38
CA ARG A 103 16.94 16.35 26.91
C ARG A 103 17.05 16.24 25.39
N ALA A 104 16.11 16.83 24.67
CA ALA A 104 16.08 16.80 23.20
C ALA A 104 17.25 17.57 22.57
N THR A 105 17.67 18.67 23.21
CA THR A 105 18.81 19.50 22.76
C THR A 105 20.11 18.72 22.86
N VAL A 106 20.37 18.05 23.98
CA VAL A 106 21.58 17.22 24.18
C VAL A 106 21.64 16.11 23.13
N LYS A 107 20.53 15.42 22.90
CA LYS A 107 20.45 14.34 21.90
C LYS A 107 20.69 14.83 20.48
N LYS A 108 20.15 16.00 20.14
CA LYS A 108 20.37 16.62 18.82
C LYS A 108 21.83 17.01 18.62
N GLU A 109 22.47 17.59 19.63
CA GLU A 109 23.87 18.01 19.57
C GLU A 109 24.83 16.81 19.57
N PHE A 110 24.50 15.74 20.29
CA PHE A 110 25.24 14.49 20.24
C PHE A 110 25.08 13.74 18.90
N GLY A 111 23.91 13.81 18.28
CA GLY A 111 23.59 13.13 17.03
C GLY A 111 22.72 11.90 17.27
N GLY A 112 21.40 12.07 17.09
CA GLY A 112 20.43 11.01 17.40
C GLY A 112 20.63 9.70 16.63
N GLY A 113 21.35 9.71 15.50
CA GLY A 113 21.70 8.50 14.75
C GLY A 113 22.70 7.57 15.45
N HIS A 114 23.45 8.07 16.44
CA HIS A 114 24.37 7.25 17.25
C HIS A 114 23.68 6.62 18.48
N VAL A 115 22.52 7.14 18.88
CA VAL A 115 21.80 6.69 20.08
C VAL A 115 20.87 5.55 19.71
N LYS A 116 21.09 4.37 20.29
CA LYS A 116 20.28 3.16 20.07
C LYS A 116 19.12 3.05 21.06
N TYR A 117 19.42 3.26 22.34
CA TYR A 117 18.45 3.18 23.43
C TYR A 117 18.45 4.46 24.24
N GLU A 118 17.28 4.83 24.73
CA GLU A 118 17.07 5.95 25.64
C GLU A 118 16.44 5.43 26.93
N ILE A 119 17.16 5.59 28.03
CA ILE A 119 16.70 5.18 29.35
C ILE A 119 16.43 6.43 30.17
N PHE A 120 15.31 6.44 30.87
CA PHE A 120 15.02 7.42 31.91
C PHE A 120 14.94 6.65 33.22
N GLY A 121 15.66 7.10 34.24
CA GLY A 121 15.66 6.46 35.54
C GLY A 121 15.58 7.47 36.67
N THR A 122 14.82 7.09 37.69
CA THR A 122 14.69 7.85 38.94
C THR A 122 15.34 7.12 40.12
N VAL A 123 15.56 5.80 39.99
CA VAL A 123 16.27 4.96 40.96
C VAL A 123 17.41 4.19 40.28
N GLU A 124 18.43 3.80 41.03
CA GLU A 124 19.61 3.11 40.48
C GLU A 124 19.23 1.81 39.75
N ASP A 125 18.22 1.11 40.24
CA ASP A 125 17.68 -0.12 39.63
C ASP A 125 17.12 0.08 38.21
N ASP A 126 16.71 1.30 37.84
CA ASP A 126 16.22 1.61 36.48
C ASP A 126 17.36 1.69 35.47
N VAL A 127 18.54 2.13 35.93
CA VAL A 127 19.67 2.50 35.07
C VAL A 127 20.83 1.52 35.14
N CYS A 128 20.89 0.66 36.15
CA CYS A 128 21.88 -0.41 36.27
C CYS A 128 21.81 -1.39 35.08
N LEU A 129 22.81 -2.26 34.95
CA LEU A 129 22.90 -3.20 33.84
C LEU A 129 21.65 -4.09 33.73
N LEU A 130 21.11 -4.54 34.86
CA LEU A 130 19.85 -5.29 34.91
C LEU A 130 18.66 -4.43 34.42
N GLY A 131 18.55 -3.19 34.88
CA GLY A 131 17.54 -2.23 34.43
C GLY A 131 17.57 -2.01 32.92
N TYR A 132 18.77 -1.85 32.36
CA TYR A 132 18.97 -1.78 30.90
C TYR A 132 18.49 -3.05 30.19
N GLN A 133 18.85 -4.24 30.68
CA GLN A 133 18.42 -5.51 30.07
C GLN A 133 16.89 -5.67 30.11
N HIS A 134 16.25 -5.25 31.20
CA HIS A 134 14.78 -5.21 31.31
C HIS A 134 14.16 -4.23 30.32
N HIS A 135 14.75 -3.05 30.14
CA HIS A 135 14.30 -2.07 29.15
C HIS A 135 14.38 -2.63 27.72
N VAL A 136 15.51 -3.23 27.34
CA VAL A 136 15.69 -3.84 26.01
C VAL A 136 14.66 -4.95 25.78
N SER A 137 14.44 -5.80 26.79
CA SER A 137 13.45 -6.87 26.74
C SER A 137 12.03 -6.32 26.57
N SER A 138 11.68 -5.26 27.30
CA SER A 138 10.39 -4.58 27.21
C SER A 138 10.15 -3.95 25.83
N CYS A 139 11.15 -3.28 25.25
CA CYS A 139 11.06 -2.73 23.90
C CYS A 139 10.88 -3.80 22.82
N SER A 140 11.42 -5.01 23.03
CA SER A 140 11.24 -6.15 22.12
C SER A 140 9.95 -6.94 22.36
N GLY A 141 9.25 -6.67 23.47
CA GLY A 141 8.02 -7.35 23.83
C GLY A 141 6.84 -6.97 22.94
N PRO A 142 5.77 -7.78 22.92
CA PRO A 142 4.55 -7.43 22.20
C PRO A 142 3.92 -6.17 22.81
N ALA A 143 3.58 -5.20 21.94
CA ALA A 143 2.87 -4.02 22.38
C ALA A 143 1.49 -4.41 22.97
N PRO A 144 1.06 -3.79 24.07
CA PRO A 144 -0.25 -4.05 24.63
C PRO A 144 -1.33 -3.58 23.63
N LEU A 145 -2.11 -4.52 23.12
CA LEU A 145 -3.22 -4.27 22.19
C LEU A 145 -4.55 -4.31 22.94
N THR A 146 -5.44 -3.39 22.61
CA THR A 146 -6.84 -3.43 23.06
C THR A 146 -7.59 -4.60 22.42
N LEU A 147 -8.71 -5.02 23.02
CA LEU A 147 -9.53 -6.11 22.48
C LEU A 147 -9.98 -5.83 21.04
N ALA A 148 -10.39 -4.59 20.75
CA ALA A 148 -10.81 -4.19 19.41
C ALA A 148 -9.66 -4.25 18.38
N GLU A 149 -8.44 -3.86 18.76
CA GLU A 149 -7.28 -3.97 17.87
C GLU A 149 -6.90 -5.43 17.59
N GLN A 150 -6.99 -6.30 18.60
CA GLN A 150 -6.78 -7.74 18.42
C GLN A 150 -7.80 -8.35 17.46
N GLU A 151 -9.08 -7.95 17.56
CA GLU A 151 -10.13 -8.38 16.63
C GLU A 151 -9.88 -7.89 15.22
N LEU A 152 -9.55 -6.61 15.02
CA LEU A 152 -9.21 -6.06 13.70
C LEU A 152 -7.99 -6.74 13.08
N GLN A 153 -6.98 -7.05 13.89
CA GLN A 153 -5.81 -7.79 13.43
C GLN A 153 -6.18 -9.21 12.99
N ARG A 154 -7.08 -9.90 13.72
CA ARG A 154 -7.59 -11.22 13.31
C ARG A 154 -8.38 -11.16 12.01
N ILE A 155 -9.24 -10.16 11.83
CA ILE A 155 -9.99 -9.94 10.58
C ILE A 155 -9.00 -9.70 9.43
N LYS A 156 -8.03 -8.81 9.60
CA LYS A 156 -7.02 -8.50 8.58
C LYS A 156 -6.17 -9.72 8.20
N ILE A 157 -5.78 -10.56 9.16
CA ILE A 157 -5.05 -11.81 8.90
C ILE A 157 -5.95 -12.80 8.17
N THR A 158 -7.21 -12.93 8.59
CA THR A 158 -8.17 -13.84 7.96
C THR A 158 -8.46 -13.40 6.53
N GLU A 159 -8.76 -12.13 6.31
CA GLU A 159 -8.94 -11.55 4.97
C GLU A 159 -7.66 -11.63 4.14
N GLY A 160 -6.50 -11.36 4.72
CA GLY A 160 -5.21 -11.48 4.04
C GLY A 160 -4.93 -12.91 3.60
N ARG A 161 -5.23 -13.88 4.45
CA ARG A 161 -5.17 -15.31 4.13
C ARG A 161 -6.20 -15.69 3.07
N VAL A 162 -7.43 -15.21 3.16
CA VAL A 162 -8.46 -15.41 2.13
C VAL A 162 -8.02 -14.77 0.81
N LYS A 163 -7.41 -13.58 0.81
CA LYS A 163 -6.89 -12.90 -0.38
C LYS A 163 -5.68 -13.62 -0.98
N GLN A 164 -4.75 -14.13 -0.17
CA GLN A 164 -3.61 -14.93 -0.63
C GLN A 164 -4.04 -16.30 -1.16
N VAL A 165 -4.99 -16.96 -0.49
CA VAL A 165 -5.57 -18.23 -0.97
C VAL A 165 -6.40 -18.00 -2.24
N ASN A 166 -7.10 -16.88 -2.37
CA ASN A 166 -7.89 -16.54 -3.56
C ASN A 166 -7.05 -16.06 -4.75
N THR A 167 -5.82 -15.61 -4.54
CA THR A 167 -4.95 -15.20 -5.66
C THR A 167 -4.18 -16.37 -6.26
N GLU A 168 -3.97 -17.49 -5.54
CA GLU A 168 -3.15 -18.57 -6.09
C GLU A 168 -3.66 -20.02 -5.90
N ILE A 169 -4.56 -20.38 -4.97
CA ILE A 169 -5.03 -21.78 -4.83
C ILE A 169 -6.45 -21.87 -4.22
N SER A 170 -7.45 -21.25 -4.85
CA SER A 170 -8.85 -21.58 -4.57
C SER A 170 -9.61 -21.80 -5.87
N VAL A 171 -10.07 -23.03 -6.06
CA VAL A 171 -10.70 -23.51 -7.30
C VAL A 171 -12.20 -23.14 -7.37
N ASP A 172 -12.71 -22.38 -6.40
CA ASP A 172 -14.13 -22.02 -6.32
C ASP A 172 -14.33 -20.53 -6.62
N SER A 173 -14.26 -20.18 -7.90
CA SER A 173 -14.69 -18.88 -8.45
C SER A 173 -16.20 -18.64 -8.28
N LYS A 174 -16.97 -19.64 -7.83
CA LYS A 174 -18.43 -19.62 -7.73
C LYS A 174 -19.01 -18.60 -6.73
N HIS A 175 -18.22 -18.14 -5.77
CA HIS A 175 -18.70 -17.22 -4.72
C HIS A 175 -18.55 -15.74 -5.07
N GLN A 176 -17.81 -15.38 -6.13
CA GLN A 176 -17.60 -13.97 -6.49
C GLN A 176 -18.77 -13.36 -7.29
N THR A 177 -19.59 -14.20 -7.92
CA THR A 177 -20.79 -13.78 -8.66
C THR A 177 -22.00 -14.57 -8.17
N ILE A 178 -23.09 -13.88 -7.83
CA ILE A 178 -24.39 -14.51 -7.56
C ILE A 178 -24.70 -15.44 -8.74
N GLN A 179 -25.13 -16.68 -8.47
CA GLN A 179 -25.48 -17.63 -9.52
C GLN A 179 -26.51 -16.99 -10.46
N GLY A 180 -26.15 -16.88 -11.74
CA GLY A 180 -26.99 -16.22 -12.74
C GLY A 180 -28.35 -16.91 -12.88
N LEU A 181 -29.38 -16.12 -13.16
CA LEU A 181 -30.78 -16.57 -13.24
C LEU A 181 -31.06 -17.08 -14.66
N ALA A 182 -31.62 -18.27 -14.79
CA ALA A 182 -31.78 -18.94 -16.09
C ALA A 182 -33.25 -18.86 -16.56
N PHE A 183 -33.54 -17.94 -17.48
CA PHE A 183 -34.82 -17.88 -18.18
C PHE A 183 -34.75 -18.70 -19.48
N PRO A 184 -35.72 -19.59 -19.75
CA PRO A 184 -35.73 -20.38 -20.98
C PRO A 184 -35.91 -19.50 -22.22
N LEU A 185 -35.11 -19.79 -23.24
CA LEU A 185 -35.26 -19.22 -24.58
C LEU A 185 -36.49 -19.81 -25.28
N LEU A 186 -37.31 -18.95 -25.88
CA LEU A 186 -38.41 -19.38 -26.74
C LEU A 186 -37.85 -19.99 -28.05
N GLU A 187 -38.57 -20.95 -28.64
CA GLU A 187 -38.12 -21.64 -29.86
C GLU A 187 -37.81 -20.68 -31.03
N THR A 188 -38.53 -19.55 -31.13
CA THR A 188 -38.25 -18.51 -32.14
C THR A 188 -36.90 -17.83 -31.93
N ALA A 189 -36.53 -17.55 -30.67
CA ALA A 189 -35.23 -16.98 -30.32
C ALA A 189 -34.10 -17.97 -30.58
N LYS A 190 -34.28 -19.24 -30.22
CA LYS A 190 -33.30 -20.31 -30.50
C LYS A 190 -33.01 -20.44 -32.00
N ARG A 191 -34.06 -20.46 -32.83
CA ARG A 191 -33.91 -20.53 -34.29
C ARG A 191 -33.17 -19.32 -34.86
N ALA A 192 -33.45 -18.12 -34.35
CA ALA A 192 -32.73 -16.92 -34.78
C ALA A 192 -31.24 -16.97 -34.40
N LEU A 193 -30.91 -17.39 -33.17
CA LEU A 193 -29.51 -17.56 -32.75
C LEU A 193 -28.76 -18.62 -33.58
N GLN A 194 -29.42 -19.72 -33.95
CA GLN A 194 -28.87 -20.71 -34.89
C GLN A 194 -28.63 -20.14 -36.29
N GLN A 195 -29.55 -19.32 -36.81
CA GLN A 195 -29.37 -18.65 -38.09
C GLN A 195 -28.22 -17.64 -38.04
N LEU A 196 -28.02 -16.99 -36.89
CA LEU A 196 -26.90 -16.08 -36.67
C LEU A 196 -25.56 -16.83 -36.60
N SER A 197 -25.51 -18.01 -35.96
CA SER A 197 -24.28 -18.83 -35.95
C SER A 197 -23.88 -19.31 -37.33
N GLN A 198 -24.87 -19.60 -38.19
CA GLN A 198 -24.68 -19.92 -39.61
C GLN A 198 -24.44 -18.67 -40.48
N LYS A 199 -24.36 -17.47 -39.88
CA LYS A 199 -24.17 -16.18 -40.56
C LYS A 199 -25.21 -15.87 -41.65
N ARG A 200 -26.41 -16.46 -41.56
CA ARG A 200 -27.52 -16.21 -42.50
C ARG A 200 -28.23 -14.89 -42.21
N ILE A 201 -28.26 -14.51 -40.94
CA ILE A 201 -28.72 -13.21 -40.46
C ILE A 201 -27.55 -12.48 -39.81
N ASN A 202 -27.64 -11.15 -39.73
CA ASN A 202 -26.58 -10.31 -39.16
C ASN A 202 -26.98 -9.65 -37.83
N TYR A 203 -28.24 -9.78 -37.40
CA TYR A 203 -28.73 -9.12 -36.21
C TYR A 203 -29.90 -9.88 -35.57
N VAL A 204 -29.87 -9.99 -34.24
CA VAL A 204 -30.93 -10.58 -33.41
C VAL A 204 -31.17 -9.67 -32.21
N GLN A 205 -32.43 -9.26 -31.99
CA GLN A 205 -32.84 -8.56 -30.78
C GLN A 205 -33.71 -9.45 -29.90
N LEU A 206 -33.34 -9.58 -28.63
CA LEU A 206 -34.09 -10.34 -27.63
C LEU A 206 -34.64 -9.40 -26.54
N ARG A 207 -35.81 -9.77 -26.01
CA ARG A 207 -36.41 -9.17 -24.82
C ARG A 207 -36.68 -10.23 -23.77
N LEU A 208 -36.67 -9.85 -22.50
CA LEU A 208 -37.21 -10.66 -21.41
C LEU A 208 -38.68 -10.32 -21.21
N ASP A 209 -39.51 -11.36 -21.14
CA ASP A 209 -40.86 -11.27 -20.59
C ASP A 209 -40.78 -11.44 -19.07
N VAL A 210 -40.98 -10.36 -18.33
CA VAL A 210 -40.90 -10.33 -16.86
C VAL A 210 -42.05 -11.10 -16.18
N GLN A 211 -43.17 -11.32 -16.88
CA GLN A 211 -44.32 -12.03 -16.35
C GLN A 211 -44.21 -13.54 -16.56
N LYS A 212 -43.75 -13.94 -17.75
CA LYS A 212 -43.59 -15.36 -18.10
C LYS A 212 -42.22 -15.93 -17.75
N GLU A 213 -41.27 -15.07 -17.40
CA GLU A 213 -39.89 -15.45 -17.10
C GLU A 213 -39.21 -16.16 -18.28
N THR A 214 -39.45 -15.66 -19.50
CA THR A 214 -38.90 -16.22 -20.75
C THR A 214 -38.12 -15.18 -21.55
N ILE A 215 -37.21 -15.65 -22.41
CA ILE A 215 -36.47 -14.80 -23.36
C ILE A 215 -37.09 -14.98 -24.74
N GLU A 216 -37.62 -13.88 -25.30
CA GLU A 216 -38.36 -13.86 -26.56
C GLU A 216 -37.59 -13.08 -27.65
N LEU A 217 -37.77 -13.51 -28.90
CA LEU A 217 -37.28 -12.79 -30.07
C LEU A 217 -38.18 -11.58 -30.35
N VAL A 218 -37.58 -10.39 -30.47
CA VAL A 218 -38.30 -9.19 -30.95
C VAL A 218 -38.29 -9.16 -32.48
N HIS A 219 -37.10 -9.18 -33.09
CA HIS A 219 -36.93 -9.25 -34.54
C HIS A 219 -35.51 -9.68 -34.93
N SER A 220 -35.35 -10.10 -36.20
CA SER A 220 -34.08 -10.48 -36.83
C SER A 220 -33.82 -9.74 -38.15
N ASN A 221 -34.43 -8.56 -38.31
CA ASN A 221 -34.28 -7.74 -39.52
C ASN A 221 -32.81 -7.39 -39.81
N PRO A 222 -32.39 -7.45 -41.09
CA PRO A 222 -31.04 -7.07 -41.49
C PRO A 222 -30.68 -5.67 -40.98
N THR A 223 -29.54 -5.56 -40.32
CA THR A 223 -29.05 -4.31 -39.74
C THR A 223 -27.57 -4.15 -40.09
N GLU A 224 -27.21 -3.00 -40.64
CA GLU A 224 -25.80 -2.61 -40.84
C GLU A 224 -25.35 -1.68 -39.72
N THR A 225 -24.04 -1.43 -39.62
CA THR A 225 -23.45 -0.65 -38.52
C THR A 225 -24.08 0.75 -38.38
N ARG A 226 -24.38 1.41 -39.50
CA ARG A 226 -25.10 2.70 -39.56
C ARG A 226 -26.53 2.68 -38.99
N ASP A 227 -27.20 1.54 -39.07
CA ASP A 227 -28.59 1.38 -38.64
C ASP A 227 -28.69 0.85 -37.21
N LEU A 228 -27.58 0.33 -36.67
CA LEU A 228 -27.52 -0.28 -35.35
C LEU A 228 -27.97 0.67 -34.21
N PRO A 229 -27.55 1.96 -34.17
CA PRO A 229 -28.06 2.92 -33.18
C PRO A 229 -29.58 3.04 -33.17
N ARG A 230 -30.22 2.97 -34.34
CA ARG A 230 -31.68 3.08 -34.50
C ARG A 230 -32.44 1.85 -34.01
N ARG A 231 -31.76 0.73 -33.79
CA ARG A 231 -32.37 -0.51 -33.28
C ARG A 231 -32.44 -0.56 -31.75
N VAL A 232 -31.69 0.30 -31.06
CA VAL A 232 -31.64 0.33 -29.60
C VAL A 232 -32.80 1.18 -29.05
N PRO A 233 -33.74 0.59 -28.30
CA PRO A 233 -34.82 1.35 -27.68
C PRO A 233 -34.29 2.28 -26.58
N LYS A 234 -34.94 3.44 -26.41
CA LYS A 234 -34.60 4.44 -25.38
C LYS A 234 -35.40 4.31 -24.09
N ASP A 235 -36.40 3.44 -24.08
CA ASP A 235 -37.36 3.27 -23.00
C ASP A 235 -37.17 1.94 -22.25
N THR A 236 -36.77 0.90 -22.98
CA THR A 236 -36.75 -0.48 -22.49
C THR A 236 -35.42 -1.19 -22.76
N PRO A 237 -34.99 -2.10 -21.87
CA PRO A 237 -33.72 -2.79 -22.03
C PRO A 237 -33.83 -3.94 -23.02
N ARG A 238 -32.74 -4.24 -23.73
CA ARG A 238 -32.71 -5.29 -24.75
C ARG A 238 -31.34 -5.95 -24.80
N TYR A 239 -31.34 -7.18 -25.30
CA TYR A 239 -30.13 -7.83 -25.76
C TYR A 239 -30.06 -7.81 -27.27
N HIS A 240 -28.86 -7.63 -27.78
CA HIS A 240 -28.59 -7.62 -29.19
C HIS A 240 -27.39 -8.51 -29.46
N PHE A 241 -27.53 -9.34 -30.50
CA PHE A 241 -26.40 -10.00 -31.11
C PHE A 241 -26.24 -9.42 -32.51
N PHE A 242 -25.07 -8.86 -32.78
CA PHE A 242 -24.78 -8.17 -34.03
C PHE A 242 -23.52 -8.75 -34.68
N LEU A 243 -23.62 -9.09 -35.97
CA LEU A 243 -22.50 -9.54 -36.77
C LEU A 243 -21.74 -8.32 -37.30
N TYR A 244 -20.70 -7.93 -36.58
CA TYR A 244 -19.85 -6.79 -36.90
C TYR A 244 -18.86 -7.15 -38.01
N LYS A 245 -19.18 -6.70 -39.22
CA LYS A 245 -18.37 -6.83 -40.42
C LYS A 245 -17.39 -5.66 -40.50
N HIS A 246 -16.10 -5.93 -40.35
CA HIS A 246 -15.08 -4.90 -40.30
C HIS A 246 -13.75 -5.41 -40.86
N SER A 247 -12.83 -4.50 -41.16
CA SER A 247 -11.46 -4.85 -41.53
C SER A 247 -10.50 -4.47 -40.41
N HIS A 248 -9.61 -5.39 -40.04
CA HIS A 248 -8.56 -5.18 -39.04
C HIS A 248 -7.23 -5.65 -39.63
N GLU A 249 -6.21 -4.79 -39.61
CA GLU A 249 -4.85 -5.09 -40.12
C GLU A 249 -4.79 -5.62 -41.57
N GLY A 250 -5.79 -5.28 -42.39
CA GLY A 250 -5.88 -5.68 -43.81
C GLY A 250 -6.70 -6.95 -44.06
N ASP A 251 -7.08 -7.67 -43.02
CA ASP A 251 -7.98 -8.83 -43.12
C ASP A 251 -9.44 -8.39 -42.90
N TYR A 252 -10.37 -9.08 -43.57
CA TYR A 252 -11.80 -8.87 -43.39
C TYR A 252 -12.35 -9.87 -42.37
N LEU A 253 -12.92 -9.35 -41.28
CA LEU A 253 -13.40 -10.13 -40.15
C LEU A 253 -14.90 -9.93 -39.95
N GLU A 254 -15.55 -11.01 -39.53
CA GLU A 254 -16.97 -11.01 -39.16
C GLU A 254 -17.09 -11.52 -37.73
N SER A 255 -17.13 -10.59 -36.78
CA SER A 255 -17.11 -10.88 -35.35
C SER A 255 -18.49 -10.64 -34.74
N ILE A 256 -18.96 -11.56 -33.91
CA ILE A 256 -20.25 -11.43 -33.24
C ILE A 256 -20.05 -10.63 -31.96
N VAL A 257 -20.76 -9.51 -31.84
CA VAL A 257 -20.75 -8.64 -30.68
C VAL A 257 -22.08 -8.80 -29.95
N PHE A 258 -22.02 -9.08 -28.66
CA PHE A 258 -23.17 -9.03 -27.77
C PHE A 258 -23.27 -7.63 -27.18
N ILE A 259 -24.46 -7.03 -27.25
CA ILE A 259 -24.75 -5.72 -26.69
C ILE A 259 -25.92 -5.85 -25.72
N TYR A 260 -25.72 -5.37 -24.51
CA TYR A 260 -26.77 -5.18 -23.51
C TYR A 260 -27.08 -3.69 -23.43
N SER A 261 -28.24 -3.29 -23.96
CA SER A 261 -28.70 -1.90 -23.88
C SER A 261 -29.58 -1.71 -22.65
N MET A 262 -29.24 -0.75 -21.80
CA MET A 262 -29.99 -0.42 -20.60
C MET A 262 -30.17 1.10 -20.48
N PRO A 263 -31.34 1.67 -20.85
CA PRO A 263 -31.60 3.11 -20.82
C PRO A 263 -31.80 3.71 -19.41
N GLY A 264 -31.13 3.13 -18.41
CA GLY A 264 -31.06 3.67 -17.05
C GLY A 264 -32.40 3.67 -16.29
N TYR A 265 -32.82 4.85 -15.85
CA TYR A 265 -33.97 5.04 -14.95
C TYR A 265 -35.35 4.97 -15.63
N SER A 266 -35.41 4.87 -16.96
CA SER A 266 -36.68 4.64 -17.67
C SER A 266 -37.26 3.24 -17.37
N CYS A 267 -36.42 2.29 -16.97
CA CYS A 267 -36.81 0.92 -16.65
C CYS A 267 -37.07 0.74 -15.14
N SER A 268 -37.91 -0.23 -14.78
CA SER A 268 -38.13 -0.58 -13.37
C SER A 268 -36.89 -1.27 -12.76
N ILE A 269 -36.70 -1.18 -11.43
CA ILE A 269 -35.62 -1.90 -10.72
C ILE A 269 -35.69 -3.40 -11.02
N LYS A 270 -36.91 -3.97 -11.04
CA LYS A 270 -37.15 -5.39 -11.34
C LYS A 270 -36.62 -5.77 -12.72
N GLU A 271 -36.94 -4.99 -13.74
CA GLU A 271 -36.43 -5.23 -15.11
C GLU A 271 -34.91 -5.14 -15.16
N ARG A 272 -34.32 -4.08 -14.58
CA ARG A 272 -32.86 -3.92 -14.58
C ARG A 272 -32.15 -5.11 -13.93
N MET A 273 -32.65 -5.54 -12.77
CA MET A 273 -32.07 -6.69 -12.06
C MET A 273 -32.22 -7.99 -12.87
N LEU A 274 -33.38 -8.23 -13.48
CA LEU A 274 -33.60 -9.45 -14.27
C LEU A 274 -32.71 -9.51 -15.51
N TYR A 275 -32.58 -8.42 -16.27
CA TYR A 275 -31.65 -8.40 -17.40
C TYR A 275 -30.21 -8.62 -16.89
N SER A 276 -29.71 -7.85 -15.92
CA SER A 276 -28.34 -8.04 -15.44
C SER A 276 -28.07 -9.45 -14.88
N SER A 277 -29.07 -10.10 -14.27
CA SER A 277 -28.94 -11.46 -13.71
C SER A 277 -29.03 -12.57 -14.76
N CYS A 278 -29.81 -12.38 -15.82
CA CYS A 278 -29.99 -13.39 -16.88
C CYS A 278 -28.87 -13.37 -17.93
N LYS A 279 -28.10 -12.26 -18.02
CA LYS A 279 -27.03 -12.08 -19.01
C LYS A 279 -26.00 -13.21 -19.00
N SER A 280 -25.49 -13.59 -17.83
CA SER A 280 -24.43 -14.61 -17.72
C SER A 280 -24.91 -15.97 -18.21
N ARG A 281 -26.09 -16.41 -17.77
CA ARG A 281 -26.69 -17.69 -18.19
C ARG A 281 -27.03 -17.73 -19.67
N LEU A 282 -27.59 -16.64 -20.20
CA LEU A 282 -27.88 -16.55 -21.63
C LEU A 282 -26.60 -16.70 -22.46
N LEU A 283 -25.51 -16.02 -22.07
CA LEU A 283 -24.23 -16.10 -22.80
C LEU A 283 -23.60 -17.49 -22.67
N GLU A 284 -23.65 -18.12 -21.49
CA GLU A 284 -23.20 -19.51 -21.30
C GLU A 284 -23.97 -20.48 -22.19
N GLU A 285 -25.30 -20.37 -22.25
CA GLU A 285 -26.16 -21.22 -23.10
C GLU A 285 -25.86 -20.99 -24.59
N VAL A 286 -25.68 -19.73 -25.00
CA VAL A 286 -25.39 -19.34 -26.40
C VAL A 286 -24.02 -19.83 -26.87
N GLU A 287 -22.98 -19.69 -26.05
CA GLU A 287 -21.61 -20.15 -26.36
C GLU A 287 -21.53 -21.69 -26.37
N LYS A 288 -22.23 -22.37 -25.44
CA LYS A 288 -22.16 -23.83 -25.27
C LYS A 288 -23.03 -24.61 -26.24
N ASP A 289 -24.31 -24.24 -26.38
CA ASP A 289 -25.30 -25.05 -27.10
C ASP A 289 -25.39 -24.68 -28.58
N TYR A 290 -25.05 -23.43 -28.94
CA TYR A 290 -25.15 -22.91 -30.30
C TYR A 290 -23.78 -22.63 -30.95
N HIS A 291 -22.68 -22.83 -30.20
CA HIS A 291 -21.30 -22.56 -30.61
C HIS A 291 -21.13 -21.16 -31.20
N LEU A 292 -21.81 -20.18 -30.62
CA LEU A 292 -21.73 -18.79 -31.04
C LEU A 292 -20.60 -18.10 -30.29
N GLU A 293 -19.43 -17.96 -30.93
CA GLU A 293 -18.29 -17.27 -30.34
C GLU A 293 -18.55 -15.75 -30.29
N VAL A 294 -18.84 -15.24 -29.09
CA VAL A 294 -19.03 -13.81 -28.85
C VAL A 294 -17.67 -13.15 -28.66
N ALA A 295 -17.22 -12.38 -29.65
CA ALA A 295 -15.91 -11.71 -29.63
C ALA A 295 -15.83 -10.63 -28.54
N LYS A 296 -16.92 -9.90 -28.31
CA LYS A 296 -16.98 -8.84 -27.31
C LYS A 296 -18.37 -8.72 -26.71
N LYS A 297 -18.41 -8.45 -25.40
CA LYS A 297 -19.63 -8.22 -24.60
C LYS A 297 -19.65 -6.73 -24.21
N LEU A 298 -20.61 -5.99 -24.73
CA LEU A 298 -20.77 -4.55 -24.54
C LEU A 298 -21.99 -4.25 -23.68
N GLU A 299 -21.88 -3.23 -22.84
CA GLU A 299 -22.99 -2.68 -22.07
C GLU A 299 -23.06 -1.19 -22.40
N ILE A 300 -24.22 -0.75 -22.88
CA ILE A 300 -24.46 0.63 -23.31
C ILE A 300 -25.71 1.19 -22.66
N GLU A 301 -25.75 2.51 -22.46
CA GLU A 301 -26.97 3.18 -22.01
C GLU A 301 -27.82 3.63 -23.20
N ASN A 302 -27.19 4.19 -24.22
CA ASN A 302 -27.87 4.72 -25.40
C ASN A 302 -27.29 4.14 -26.71
N GLY A 303 -28.15 3.91 -27.70
CA GLY A 303 -27.76 3.47 -29.03
C GLY A 303 -26.86 4.44 -29.79
N ASP A 304 -26.91 5.72 -29.44
CA ASP A 304 -26.07 6.76 -30.06
C ASP A 304 -24.55 6.52 -29.80
N GLU A 305 -24.19 5.70 -28.81
CA GLU A 305 -22.80 5.28 -28.52
C GLU A 305 -22.26 4.27 -29.55
N LEU A 306 -23.13 3.56 -30.27
CA LEU A 306 -22.77 2.48 -31.20
C LEU A 306 -22.29 3.03 -32.55
N THR A 307 -21.18 3.78 -32.53
CA THR A 307 -20.49 4.24 -33.74
C THR A 307 -19.54 3.16 -34.26
N GLU A 308 -19.14 3.28 -35.54
CA GLU A 308 -18.13 2.40 -36.14
C GLU A 308 -16.80 2.47 -35.40
N GLU A 309 -16.39 3.67 -34.96
CA GLU A 309 -15.18 3.89 -34.18
C GLU A 309 -15.26 3.24 -32.80
N PHE A 310 -16.39 3.37 -32.10
CA PHE A 310 -16.60 2.77 -30.78
C PHE A 310 -16.55 1.25 -30.84
N LEU A 311 -17.25 0.65 -31.80
CA LEU A 311 -17.23 -0.81 -32.00
C LEU A 311 -15.83 -1.30 -32.36
N TYR A 312 -15.09 -0.56 -33.19
CA TYR A 312 -13.73 -0.92 -33.54
C TYR A 312 -12.79 -0.87 -32.32
N ASP A 313 -12.83 0.21 -31.55
CA ASP A 313 -11.97 0.39 -30.36
C ASP A 313 -12.27 -0.64 -29.25
N GLU A 314 -13.53 -1.06 -29.12
CA GLU A 314 -13.93 -2.07 -28.14
C GLU A 314 -13.55 -3.50 -28.56
N VAL A 315 -13.69 -3.83 -29.84
CA VAL A 315 -13.30 -5.15 -30.36
C VAL A 315 -11.77 -5.26 -30.45
N HIS A 316 -11.08 -4.16 -30.79
CA HIS A 316 -9.63 -4.08 -30.92
C HIS A 316 -9.05 -2.97 -30.04
N PRO A 317 -8.84 -3.26 -28.73
CA PRO A 317 -8.34 -2.26 -27.79
C PRO A 317 -6.98 -1.71 -28.22
N LYS A 318 -6.89 -0.38 -28.32
CA LYS A 318 -5.62 0.31 -28.55
C LYS A 318 -4.65 -0.04 -27.42
N GLN A 319 -3.49 -0.59 -27.78
CA GLN A 319 -2.40 -0.79 -26.84
C GLN A 319 -2.05 0.57 -26.24
N HIS A 320 -2.16 0.70 -24.92
CA HIS A 320 -1.86 1.96 -24.25
C HIS A 320 -0.41 2.35 -24.53
N ALA A 321 -0.24 3.39 -25.36
CA ALA A 321 1.05 4.00 -25.57
C ALA A 321 1.67 4.37 -24.22
N HIS A 322 2.94 4.02 -24.04
CA HIS A 322 3.70 4.24 -22.81
C HIS A 322 3.36 5.58 -22.16
N LYS A 323 2.97 5.57 -20.86
CA LYS A 323 2.63 6.80 -20.12
C LYS A 323 3.72 7.84 -20.36
N GLN A 324 3.35 8.99 -20.91
CA GLN A 324 4.29 10.07 -21.16
C GLN A 324 4.79 10.58 -19.81
N ALA A 325 6.08 10.36 -19.53
CA ALA A 325 6.71 10.86 -18.32
C ALA A 325 7.22 12.28 -18.58
N PHE A 326 6.82 13.23 -17.73
CA PHE A 326 7.37 14.58 -17.77
C PHE A 326 8.88 14.53 -17.50
N ALA A 327 9.63 15.35 -18.23
CA ALA A 327 11.07 15.47 -18.01
C ALA A 327 11.37 16.01 -16.61
N LYS A 328 12.28 15.35 -15.87
CA LYS A 328 12.75 15.86 -14.58
C LYS A 328 13.41 17.24 -14.79
N PRO A 329 13.29 18.19 -13.83
CA PRO A 329 13.95 19.49 -13.93
C PRO A 329 15.44 19.37 -14.22
N ARG A 330 16.01 20.38 -14.90
CA ARG A 330 17.46 20.43 -15.13
C ARG A 330 18.17 20.44 -13.77
N GLY A 331 19.17 19.57 -13.61
CA GLY A 331 19.97 19.50 -12.39
C GLY A 331 20.77 20.80 -12.14
N PRO A 332 21.45 20.91 -11.00
CA PRO A 332 22.22 22.10 -10.63
C PRO A 332 23.20 22.53 -11.74
N ALA A 333 23.18 23.82 -12.10
CA ALA A 333 24.06 24.38 -13.12
C ALA A 333 25.53 24.27 -12.70
N GLY A 334 26.42 23.93 -13.63
CA GLY A 334 27.87 23.90 -13.38
C GLY A 334 28.42 22.63 -12.72
N LYS A 335 27.69 21.51 -12.70
CA LYS A 335 28.23 20.22 -12.25
C LYS A 335 29.44 19.81 -13.09
N ARG A 336 30.63 19.87 -12.48
CA ARG A 336 31.88 19.36 -13.04
C ARG A 336 31.97 17.86 -12.77
N GLY A 337 31.78 17.04 -13.81
CA GLY A 337 31.98 15.59 -13.76
C GLY A 337 30.71 14.76 -14.02
N HIS A 338 30.92 13.57 -14.61
CA HIS A 338 29.86 12.60 -14.84
C HIS A 338 29.27 12.08 -13.53
N LYS A 339 28.01 11.65 -13.55
CA LYS A 339 27.39 10.95 -12.41
C LYS A 339 28.23 9.70 -12.12
N ARG A 340 28.79 9.63 -10.92
CA ARG A 340 29.50 8.46 -10.42
C ARG A 340 28.59 7.70 -9.47
N LEU A 341 28.67 6.38 -9.51
CA LEU A 341 28.07 5.54 -8.49
C LEU A 341 28.84 5.80 -7.18
N ILE A 342 28.15 6.25 -6.13
CA ILE A 342 28.74 6.32 -4.79
C ILE A 342 28.61 4.92 -4.22
N LYS A 343 29.63 4.09 -4.41
CA LYS A 343 29.70 2.76 -3.80
C LYS A 343 29.99 2.96 -2.31
N GLY A 344 29.13 2.45 -1.43
CA GLY A 344 29.34 2.49 0.02
C GLY A 344 30.58 1.69 0.40
N THR A 345 31.32 2.14 1.41
CA THR A 345 32.41 1.39 2.05
C THR A 345 31.81 0.29 2.93
N GLY A 346 31.38 -0.79 2.30
CA GLY A 346 30.98 -2.05 2.92
C GLY A 346 31.16 -3.14 1.86
N ASP A 347 31.86 -4.21 2.22
CA ASP A 347 32.29 -5.33 1.37
C ASP A 347 33.60 -5.11 0.59
N THR A 348 34.69 -4.90 1.32
CA THR A 348 35.92 -5.64 0.99
C THR A 348 35.66 -7.12 1.27
N VAL A 349 35.13 -7.82 0.27
CA VAL A 349 35.22 -9.28 0.20
C VAL A 349 36.71 -9.61 0.18
N GLN A 350 37.20 -10.18 1.28
CA GLN A 350 38.52 -10.79 1.34
C GLN A 350 38.51 -11.98 0.37
N ASN A 351 39.10 -11.78 -0.81
CA ASN A 351 39.68 -12.87 -1.58
C ASN A 351 41.15 -12.97 -1.20
N SER A 352 41.48 -13.89 -0.31
CA SER A 352 42.80 -14.51 -0.16
C SER A 352 42.60 -15.87 0.49
#